data_AF-A0A939KNY7-F1
#
_entry.id   AF-A0A939KNY7-F1
#
_cell.length_a   1.000
_cell.length_b   1.000
_cell.length_c   1.000
_cell.angle_alpha   90.00
_cell.angle_beta   90.00
_cell.angle_gamma   90.00
#
_symmetry.space_group_name_H-M   'P 1'
#
loop_
_entity.id
_entity.type
_entity.pdbx_description
1 polymer ?
#
loop_
_entity_poly.entity_id
_entity_poly.type
_entity_poly.pdbx_seq_one_letter_code
_entity_poly.pdbx_strand_id
1 'polypeptide(L)'
;MAHLILQACLATRMHTRDGSYTITELMSDWYPGQEIIATRLDQIAGEVAQYGARVAAERPHQSFAIVITVPRGQRRPAGFDAAYRSGKLGTDTWLREIIRKPEPCADDYGVASWGTKTTPFQFDGCAPLWPEVTPDPFTDPADGCMGLHGWLRATDARVRKLRPAVASVLEVASLEALRAAYAERRHPMITAQDALRASPQEIAA
;
A
#
# COMPACT_ATOMS: atom_id res chain seq x y z
N MET A 1 28.65 -8.51 17.58
CA MET A 1 27.78 -9.10 16.55
C MET A 1 26.46 -9.41 17.22
N ALA A 2 25.33 -8.94 16.68
CA ALA A 2 24.03 -9.10 17.33
C ALA A 2 23.27 -10.25 16.66
N HIS A 3 22.84 -11.20 17.48
CA HIS A 3 21.83 -12.19 17.08
C HIS A 3 20.46 -11.53 17.22
N LEU A 4 19.65 -11.58 16.18
CA LEU A 4 18.30 -11.00 16.15
C LEU A 4 17.33 -12.04 15.60
N ILE A 5 16.07 -11.95 16.01
CA ILE A 5 15.00 -12.81 15.51
C ILE A 5 13.99 -11.91 14.78
N LEU A 6 13.77 -12.21 13.51
CA LEU A 6 12.70 -11.60 12.71
C LEU A 6 11.45 -12.46 12.84
N GLN A 7 10.32 -11.85 13.16
CA GLN A 7 9.02 -12.51 13.25
C GLN A 7 7.98 -11.70 12.48
N ALA A 8 7.26 -12.32 11.56
CA ALA A 8 6.12 -11.70 10.92
C ALA A 8 4.88 -11.85 11.83
N CYS A 9 4.16 -10.76 12.05
CA CYS A 9 2.92 -10.76 12.82
C CYS A 9 1.82 -10.10 12.00
N LEU A 10 0.64 -10.74 11.95
CA LEU A 10 -0.54 -10.13 11.33
C LEU A 10 -0.81 -8.79 12.01
N ALA A 11 -0.94 -7.75 11.18
CA ALA A 11 -1.08 -6.41 11.70
C ALA A 11 -1.70 -5.47 10.67
N THR A 12 -2.42 -4.46 11.15
CA THR A 12 -3.04 -3.41 10.33
C THR A 12 -2.83 -2.07 11.00
N ARG A 13 -2.47 -1.04 10.23
CA ARG A 13 -2.34 0.33 10.73
C ARG A 13 -3.66 1.06 10.57
N MET A 14 -4.17 1.59 11.68
CA MET A 14 -5.40 2.38 11.73
C MET A 14 -5.04 3.85 11.87
N HIS A 15 -5.57 4.67 10.96
CA HIS A 15 -5.48 6.12 11.02
C HIS A 15 -6.77 6.70 11.57
N THR A 16 -6.64 7.52 12.60
CA THR A 16 -7.72 8.24 13.25
C THR A 16 -7.43 9.73 13.25
N ARG A 17 -8.38 10.54 13.71
CA ARG A 17 -8.18 11.98 13.86
C ARG A 17 -7.01 12.32 14.81
N ASP A 18 -6.80 11.50 15.82
CA ASP A 18 -5.85 11.76 16.91
C ASP A 18 -4.47 11.12 16.66
N GLY A 19 -4.29 10.49 15.50
CA GLY A 19 -3.05 9.83 15.09
C GLY A 19 -3.28 8.41 14.58
N SER A 20 -2.18 7.68 14.41
CA SER A 20 -2.17 6.31 13.91
C SER A 20 -1.76 5.31 14.99
N TYR A 21 -2.38 4.14 15.00
CA TYR A 21 -1.94 3.01 15.82
C TYR A 21 -1.94 1.73 14.99
N THR A 22 -1.05 0.79 15.33
CA THR A 22 -1.02 -0.53 14.70
C THR A 22 -1.75 -1.52 15.60
N ILE A 23 -2.74 -2.20 15.06
CA ILE A 23 -3.35 -3.38 15.67
C ILE A 23 -2.53 -4.58 15.22
N THR A 24 -1.94 -5.29 16.17
CA THR A 24 -1.19 -6.52 15.90
C THR A 24 -1.94 -7.69 16.51
N GLU A 25 -2.20 -8.72 15.70
CA GLU A 25 -2.66 -10.01 16.17
C GLU A 25 -1.42 -10.80 16.60
N LEU A 26 -1.21 -10.92 17.90
CA LEU A 26 -0.12 -11.70 18.46
C LEU A 26 -0.43 -13.19 18.30
N MET A 27 0.00 -13.77 17.17
CA MET A 27 -0.02 -15.21 16.92
C MET A 27 1.42 -15.71 16.81
N SER A 28 1.85 -16.58 17.72
CA SER A 28 3.25 -17.05 17.78
C SER A 28 3.68 -17.89 16.57
N ASP A 29 2.72 -18.48 15.86
CA ASP A 29 2.99 -19.54 14.87
C ASP A 29 2.48 -19.19 13.46
N TRP A 30 2.11 -17.93 13.19
CA TRP A 30 1.55 -17.54 11.89
C TRP A 30 2.56 -17.75 10.75
N TYR A 31 3.82 -17.43 10.99
CA TYR A 31 4.91 -17.63 10.06
C TYR A 31 6.22 -17.93 10.80
N PRO A 32 7.08 -18.84 10.30
CA PRO A 32 8.34 -19.18 10.97
C PRO A 32 9.24 -17.96 11.20
N GLY A 33 9.77 -17.82 12.40
CA GLY A 33 10.79 -16.82 12.71
C GLY A 33 12.11 -17.11 12.00
N GLN A 34 12.89 -16.07 11.71
CA GLN A 34 14.24 -16.20 11.15
C GLN A 34 15.26 -15.58 12.10
N GLU A 35 16.25 -16.37 12.52
CA GLU A 35 17.42 -15.84 13.20
C GLU A 35 18.37 -15.22 12.17
N ILE A 36 18.87 -14.02 12.47
CA ILE A 36 19.87 -13.32 11.67
C ILE A 36 21.03 -12.88 12.54
N ILE A 37 22.17 -12.72 11.89
CA ILE A 37 23.39 -12.23 12.51
C ILE A 37 23.78 -10.94 11.78
N ALA A 38 23.66 -9.81 12.47
CA ALA A 38 23.94 -8.50 11.88
C ALA A 38 24.78 -7.61 12.81
N THR A 39 25.61 -6.76 12.21
CA THR A 39 26.39 -5.75 12.94
C THR A 39 26.03 -4.32 12.54
N ARG A 40 25.40 -4.14 11.38
CA ARG A 40 25.03 -2.83 10.83
C ARG A 40 23.53 -2.73 10.52
N LEU A 41 23.03 -1.51 10.46
CA LEU A 41 21.61 -1.24 10.22
C LEU A 41 21.18 -1.58 8.78
N ASP A 42 22.05 -1.39 7.80
CA ASP A 42 21.79 -1.75 6.39
C ASP A 42 21.65 -3.26 6.21
N GLN A 43 22.44 -4.05 6.95
CA GLN A 43 22.31 -5.51 6.98
C GLN A 43 20.94 -5.91 7.55
N ILE A 44 20.53 -5.32 8.68
CA ILE A 44 19.22 -5.61 9.27
C ILE A 44 18.09 -5.25 8.28
N ALA A 45 18.15 -4.07 7.67
CA ALA A 45 17.15 -3.66 6.70
C ALA A 45 17.07 -4.60 5.48
N GLY A 46 18.23 -5.06 4.98
CA GLY A 46 18.30 -6.06 3.92
C GLY A 46 17.67 -7.40 4.31
N GLU A 47 17.97 -7.90 5.51
CA GLU A 47 17.38 -9.13 6.04
C GLU A 47 15.86 -9.01 6.26
N VAL A 48 15.40 -7.87 6.78
CA VAL A 48 13.96 -7.57 6.93
C VAL A 48 13.27 -7.54 5.56
N ALA A 49 13.89 -6.91 4.56
CA ALA A 49 13.35 -6.86 3.21
C ALA A 49 13.22 -8.26 2.59
N GLN A 50 14.26 -9.09 2.69
CA GLN A 50 14.25 -10.47 2.16
C GLN A 50 13.24 -11.36 2.89
N TYR A 51 13.24 -11.31 4.23
CA TYR A 51 12.31 -12.07 5.06
C TYR A 51 10.86 -11.70 4.73
N GLY A 52 10.53 -10.41 4.71
CA GLY A 52 9.18 -9.95 4.40
C GLY A 52 8.74 -10.22 2.96
N ALA A 53 9.64 -10.13 1.98
CA ALA A 53 9.33 -10.50 0.60
C ALA A 53 8.94 -11.98 0.49
N ARG A 54 9.65 -12.87 1.21
CA ARG A 54 9.30 -14.29 1.28
C ARG A 54 7.94 -14.52 1.95
N VAL A 55 7.69 -13.87 3.09
CA VAL A 55 6.38 -13.94 3.77
C VAL A 55 5.26 -13.51 2.83
N ALA A 56 5.42 -12.40 2.11
CA ALA A 56 4.41 -11.87 1.19
C ALA A 56 4.16 -12.82 -0.01
N ALA A 57 5.20 -13.50 -0.50
CA ALA A 57 5.07 -14.48 -1.57
C ALA A 57 4.31 -15.75 -1.13
N GLU A 58 4.60 -16.25 0.09
CA GLU A 58 3.99 -17.47 0.62
C GLU A 58 2.60 -17.23 1.25
N ARG A 59 2.35 -16.00 1.72
CA ARG A 59 1.09 -15.55 2.34
C ARG A 59 0.55 -14.34 1.58
N PRO A 60 0.14 -14.53 0.31
CA PRO A 60 -0.33 -13.42 -0.51
C PRO A 60 -1.54 -12.76 0.13
N HIS A 61 -1.64 -11.46 -0.11
CA HIS A 61 -2.71 -10.58 0.37
C HIS A 61 -2.75 -10.37 1.88
N GLN A 62 -1.90 -11.00 2.70
CA GLN A 62 -1.94 -10.78 4.14
C GLN A 62 -1.25 -9.46 4.53
N SER A 63 -1.82 -8.79 5.53
CA SER A 63 -1.26 -7.57 6.11
C SER A 63 -0.45 -7.92 7.34
N PHE A 64 0.82 -7.51 7.40
CA PHE A 64 1.69 -7.87 8.50
C PHE A 64 2.80 -6.84 8.74
N ALA A 65 3.35 -6.88 9.95
CA ALA A 65 4.57 -6.18 10.32
C ALA A 65 5.64 -7.20 10.73
N ILE A 66 6.90 -6.80 10.60
CA ILE A 66 8.04 -7.58 11.09
C ILE A 66 8.47 -7.03 12.44
N VAL A 67 8.37 -7.86 13.46
CA VAL A 67 8.91 -7.59 14.79
C VAL A 67 10.35 -8.10 14.82
N ILE A 68 11.26 -7.24 15.30
CA ILE A 68 12.67 -7.59 15.49
C ILE A 68 12.91 -7.77 16.99
N THR A 69 13.12 -9.02 17.39
CA THR A 69 13.44 -9.37 18.77
C THR A 69 14.95 -9.47 18.95
N VAL A 70 15.46 -8.81 19.99
CA VAL A 70 16.88 -8.91 20.40
C VAL A 70 16.92 -9.82 21.63
N PRO A 71 17.53 -11.02 21.55
CA PRO A 71 17.61 -11.94 22.68
C PRO A 71 18.27 -11.29 23.90
N ARG A 72 17.88 -11.74 25.09
CA ARG A 72 18.41 -11.23 26.35
C ARG A 72 19.93 -11.41 26.40
N GLY A 73 20.65 -10.35 26.81
CA GLY A 73 22.12 -10.35 26.89
C GLY A 73 22.82 -9.95 25.59
N GLN A 74 22.12 -9.83 24.46
CA GLN A 74 22.67 -9.31 23.22
C GLN A 74 22.64 -7.78 23.18
N ARG A 75 23.67 -7.17 22.59
CA ARG A 75 23.72 -5.71 22.38
C ARG A 75 23.15 -5.36 21.01
N ARG A 76 22.16 -4.46 20.99
CA ARG A 76 21.62 -3.87 19.75
C ARG A 76 22.72 -3.13 18.97
N PRO A 77 22.74 -3.21 17.63
CA PRO A 77 23.61 -2.36 16.82
C PRO A 77 23.41 -0.87 17.11
N ALA A 78 24.45 -0.06 16.93
CA ALA A 78 24.38 1.38 17.15
C ALA A 78 23.28 2.01 16.28
N GLY A 79 22.46 2.87 16.88
CA GLY A 79 21.37 3.56 16.18
C GLY A 79 20.12 2.70 15.91
N PHE A 80 20.08 1.44 16.37
CA PHE A 80 18.95 0.53 16.12
C PHE A 80 17.60 1.14 16.52
N ASP A 81 17.45 1.66 17.73
CA ASP A 81 16.16 2.18 18.21
C ASP A 81 15.68 3.41 17.43
N ALA A 82 16.62 4.22 16.91
CA ALA A 82 16.28 5.36 16.06
C ALA A 82 15.86 4.88 14.67
N ALA A 83 16.57 3.90 14.09
CA ALA A 83 16.22 3.31 12.80
C ALA A 83 14.88 2.56 12.84
N TYR A 84 14.63 1.81 13.91
CA TYR A 84 13.37 1.12 14.14
C TYR A 84 12.21 2.10 14.26
N ARG A 85 12.33 3.13 15.11
CA ARG A 85 11.28 4.15 15.29
C ARG A 85 11.03 5.01 14.07
N SER A 86 12.05 5.28 13.26
CA SER A 86 11.90 6.06 12.02
C SER A 86 11.44 5.23 10.82
N GLY A 87 11.20 3.92 10.98
CA GLY A 87 10.79 3.04 9.89
C GLY A 87 11.92 2.68 8.90
N LYS A 88 13.16 3.12 9.14
CA LYS A 88 14.31 2.87 8.25
C LYS A 88 14.67 1.39 8.09
N LEU A 89 14.18 0.53 8.98
CA LEU A 89 14.35 -0.92 8.88
C LEU A 89 13.28 -1.59 7.99
N GLY A 90 12.24 -0.87 7.55
CA GLY A 90 11.21 -1.39 6.65
C GLY A 90 10.26 -2.40 7.28
N THR A 91 10.13 -2.40 8.60
CA THR A 91 9.34 -3.39 9.37
C THR A 91 7.83 -3.30 9.12
N ASP A 92 7.35 -2.20 8.56
CA ASP A 92 5.94 -1.94 8.27
C ASP A 92 5.62 -1.89 6.77
N THR A 93 6.56 -2.29 5.91
CA THR A 93 6.39 -2.23 4.45
C THR A 93 5.11 -2.94 3.97
N TRP A 94 4.67 -4.02 4.62
CA TRP A 94 3.50 -4.81 4.23
C TRP A 94 2.23 -4.52 5.05
N LEU A 95 2.24 -3.45 5.86
CA LEU A 95 1.06 -3.05 6.64
C LEU A 95 0.05 -2.36 5.74
N ARG A 96 -1.14 -2.96 5.60
CA ARG A 96 -2.32 -2.23 5.13
C ARG A 96 -2.64 -1.10 6.10
N GLU A 97 -2.93 0.05 5.51
CA GLU A 97 -3.36 1.24 6.24
C GLU A 97 -4.86 1.43 6.04
N ILE A 98 -5.61 1.66 7.12
CA ILE A 98 -7.05 1.88 7.07
C ILE A 98 -7.38 3.21 7.74
N ILE A 99 -8.17 4.04 7.05
CA ILE A 99 -8.73 5.30 7.52
C ILE A 99 -10.03 4.97 8.24
N ARG A 100 -10.10 5.23 9.55
CA ARG A 100 -11.26 4.85 10.38
C ARG A 100 -12.52 5.68 10.07
N LYS A 101 -12.36 6.88 9.53
CA LYS A 101 -13.44 7.76 9.08
C LYS A 101 -13.15 8.15 7.63
N PRO A 102 -13.38 7.23 6.68
CA PRO A 102 -13.05 7.45 5.28
C PRO A 102 -13.84 8.64 4.73
N GLU A 103 -13.20 9.42 3.85
CA GLU A 103 -13.81 10.60 3.25
C GLU A 103 -14.89 10.17 2.25
N PRO A 104 -16.18 10.50 2.48
CA PRO A 104 -17.24 10.08 1.59
C PRO A 104 -17.20 10.86 0.26
N CYS A 105 -17.58 10.19 -0.82
CA CYS A 105 -17.84 10.81 -2.12
C CYS A 105 -19.31 10.60 -2.51
N ALA A 106 -19.91 11.57 -3.19
CA ALA A 106 -21.23 11.37 -3.76
C ALA A 106 -21.22 10.14 -4.69
N ASP A 107 -22.21 9.27 -4.50
CA ASP A 107 -22.42 8.01 -5.23
C ASP A 107 -21.39 6.89 -5.01
N ASP A 108 -20.58 6.95 -3.95
CA ASP A 108 -19.62 5.88 -3.64
C ASP A 108 -19.35 5.73 -2.12
N TYR A 109 -18.66 4.65 -1.78
CA TYR A 109 -18.05 4.44 -0.48
C TYR A 109 -16.85 5.39 -0.30
N GLY A 110 -16.54 5.75 0.95
CA GLY A 110 -15.36 6.59 1.20
C GLY A 110 -14.05 5.85 0.96
N VAL A 111 -12.94 6.57 0.75
CA VAL A 111 -11.62 5.93 0.61
C VAL A 111 -11.13 5.46 1.96
N ALA A 112 -11.09 4.14 2.16
CA ALA A 112 -10.56 3.51 3.37
C ALA A 112 -9.04 3.39 3.34
N SER A 113 -8.43 3.24 2.17
CA SER A 113 -6.98 3.19 2.02
C SER A 113 -6.53 3.69 0.66
N TRP A 114 -5.46 4.50 0.66
CA TRP A 114 -4.75 4.85 -0.57
C TRP A 114 -3.84 3.72 -1.06
N GLY A 115 -3.44 2.81 -0.16
CA GLY A 115 -2.45 1.79 -0.45
C GLY A 115 -1.02 2.33 -0.54
N THR A 116 -0.08 1.44 -0.81
CA THR A 116 1.36 1.69 -0.93
C THR A 116 1.93 0.87 -2.09
N LYS A 117 3.26 0.77 -2.18
CA LYS A 117 3.89 -0.10 -3.18
C LYS A 117 3.43 -1.57 -3.06
N THR A 118 3.18 -2.02 -1.84
CA THR A 118 2.94 -3.43 -1.47
C THR A 118 1.54 -3.65 -0.89
N THR A 119 0.75 -2.59 -0.76
CA THR A 119 -0.60 -2.66 -0.19
C THR A 119 -1.60 -2.05 -1.16
N PRO A 120 -2.75 -2.70 -1.34
CA PRO A 120 -3.75 -2.28 -2.33
C PRO A 120 -4.52 -1.04 -1.88
N PHE A 121 -5.06 -0.33 -2.87
CA PHE A 121 -6.10 0.68 -2.65
C PHE A 121 -7.42 0.01 -2.24
N GLN A 122 -8.21 0.70 -1.40
CA GLN A 122 -9.44 0.15 -0.85
C GLN A 122 -10.49 1.24 -0.56
N PHE A 123 -11.72 1.00 -0.98
CA PHE A 123 -12.90 1.73 -0.52
C PHE A 123 -13.49 1.12 0.76
N ASP A 124 -14.18 1.93 1.54
CA ASP A 124 -14.83 1.51 2.77
C ASP A 124 -15.88 0.43 2.51
N GLY A 125 -15.90 -0.59 3.37
CA GLY A 125 -16.75 -1.78 3.20
C GLY A 125 -16.47 -2.63 1.96
N CYS A 126 -15.51 -2.26 1.12
CA CYS A 126 -15.17 -2.98 -0.12
C CYS A 126 -13.95 -3.87 0.06
N ALA A 127 -13.87 -4.94 -0.73
CA ALA A 127 -12.66 -5.73 -0.81
C ALA A 127 -11.52 -4.89 -1.45
N PRO A 128 -10.26 -5.02 -0.98
CA PRO A 128 -9.14 -4.33 -1.60
C PRO A 128 -8.90 -4.78 -3.04
N LEU A 129 -8.45 -3.85 -3.89
CA LEU A 129 -8.15 -4.12 -5.29
C LEU A 129 -6.71 -4.63 -5.44
N TRP A 130 -6.57 -5.92 -5.76
CA TRP A 130 -5.27 -6.54 -6.03
C TRP A 130 -4.97 -6.53 -7.54
N PRO A 131 -3.70 -6.34 -7.94
CA PRO A 131 -3.30 -6.54 -9.32
C PRO A 131 -3.66 -7.95 -9.80
N GLU A 132 -4.21 -8.05 -10.99
CA GLU A 132 -4.50 -9.33 -11.61
C GLU A 132 -3.20 -9.97 -12.12
N VAL A 133 -3.22 -11.29 -12.27
CA VAL A 133 -2.09 -12.04 -12.84
C VAL A 133 -1.89 -11.67 -14.32
N THR A 134 -2.97 -11.30 -14.99
CA THR A 134 -2.93 -10.83 -16.37
C THR A 134 -2.61 -9.34 -16.39
N PRO A 135 -1.57 -8.90 -17.14
CA PRO A 135 -1.31 -7.49 -17.34
C PRO A 135 -2.54 -6.77 -17.93
N ASP A 136 -2.86 -5.61 -17.37
CA ASP A 136 -3.90 -4.71 -17.84
C ASP A 136 -3.29 -3.34 -18.22
N PRO A 137 -4.07 -2.42 -18.81
CA PRO A 137 -3.56 -1.09 -19.18
C PRO A 137 -2.97 -0.28 -18.02
N PHE A 138 -3.14 -0.71 -16.77
CA PHE A 138 -2.65 -0.02 -15.57
C PHE A 138 -1.47 -0.73 -14.91
N THR A 139 -1.11 -1.96 -15.32
CA THR A 139 0.03 -2.70 -14.76
C THR A 139 1.34 -1.91 -14.89
N ASP A 140 1.71 -1.49 -16.10
CA ASP A 140 2.93 -0.71 -16.33
C ASP A 140 2.81 0.73 -15.77
N PRO A 141 1.68 1.45 -15.97
CA PRO A 141 1.50 2.78 -15.39
C PRO A 141 1.59 2.85 -13.86
N ALA A 142 1.22 1.78 -13.17
CA ALA A 142 1.32 1.70 -11.72
C ALA A 142 2.77 1.52 -11.23
N ASP A 143 3.72 1.15 -12.10
CA ASP A 143 5.14 0.93 -11.76
C ASP A 143 5.33 0.03 -10.53
N GLY A 144 4.56 -1.06 -10.49
CA GLY A 144 4.54 -2.01 -9.38
C GLY A 144 3.97 -1.44 -8.06
N CYS A 145 3.35 -0.26 -8.07
CA CYS A 145 2.66 0.30 -6.91
C CYS A 145 1.22 -0.20 -6.84
N MET A 146 0.94 -1.08 -5.88
CA MET A 146 -0.37 -1.71 -5.72
C MET A 146 -1.50 -0.72 -5.39
N GLY A 147 -1.22 0.28 -4.55
CA GLY A 147 -2.18 1.34 -4.26
C GLY A 147 -2.56 2.14 -5.50
N LEU A 148 -1.56 2.58 -6.27
CA LEU A 148 -1.79 3.31 -7.52
C LEU A 148 -2.55 2.46 -8.55
N HIS A 149 -2.22 1.17 -8.68
CA HIS A 149 -2.93 0.25 -9.59
C HIS A 149 -4.42 0.19 -9.27
N GLY A 150 -4.79 -0.08 -8.03
CA GLY A 150 -6.19 -0.13 -7.61
C GLY A 150 -6.91 1.21 -7.77
N TRP A 151 -6.25 2.33 -7.45
CA TRP A 151 -6.81 3.66 -7.64
C TRP A 151 -7.04 4.01 -9.12
N LEU A 152 -6.12 3.64 -10.02
CA LEU A 152 -6.26 3.82 -11.47
C LEU A 152 -7.47 3.03 -11.99
N ARG A 153 -7.62 1.76 -11.58
CA ARG A 153 -8.78 0.94 -11.96
C ARG A 153 -10.10 1.52 -11.47
N ALA A 154 -10.14 2.04 -10.25
CA ALA A 154 -11.33 2.69 -9.71
C ALA A 154 -11.69 3.96 -10.50
N THR A 155 -10.69 4.77 -10.83
CA THR A 155 -10.85 5.99 -11.65
C THR A 155 -11.35 5.65 -13.05
N ASP A 156 -10.73 4.65 -13.70
CA ASP A 156 -11.11 4.16 -15.02
C ASP A 156 -12.54 3.61 -15.08
N ALA A 157 -12.90 2.76 -14.13
CA ALA A 157 -14.25 2.22 -14.04
C ALA A 157 -15.29 3.33 -13.94
N ARG A 158 -14.98 4.41 -13.21
CA ARG A 158 -15.86 5.58 -13.13
C ARG A 158 -15.93 6.35 -14.44
N VAL A 159 -14.81 6.58 -15.11
CA VAL A 159 -14.79 7.22 -16.43
C VAL A 159 -15.68 6.47 -17.41
N ARG A 160 -15.52 5.15 -17.52
CA ARG A 160 -16.34 4.31 -18.42
C ARG A 160 -17.81 4.29 -18.05
N LYS A 161 -18.14 4.34 -16.75
CA LYS A 161 -19.53 4.47 -16.29
C LYS A 161 -20.15 5.81 -16.69
N LEU A 162 -19.39 6.91 -16.63
CA LEU A 162 -19.86 8.26 -16.94
C LEU A 162 -19.90 8.55 -18.45
N ARG A 163 -18.95 8.01 -19.22
CA ARG A 163 -18.87 8.16 -20.68
C ARG A 163 -18.48 6.81 -21.31
N PRO A 164 -19.45 5.94 -21.62
CA PRO A 164 -19.18 4.59 -22.14
C PRO A 164 -18.40 4.54 -23.46
N ALA A 165 -18.37 5.64 -24.22
CA ALA A 165 -17.60 5.75 -25.45
C ALA A 165 -16.07 5.87 -25.22
N VAL A 166 -15.63 6.28 -24.03
CA VAL A 166 -14.20 6.32 -23.68
C VAL A 166 -13.77 4.92 -23.24
N ALA A 167 -12.78 4.34 -23.91
CA ALA A 167 -12.35 2.99 -23.62
C ALA A 167 -11.40 2.93 -22.40
N SER A 168 -10.72 4.03 -22.08
CA SER A 168 -9.85 4.13 -20.91
C SER A 168 -9.71 5.56 -20.37
N VAL A 169 -9.51 5.71 -19.06
CA VAL A 169 -9.11 6.99 -18.45
C VAL A 169 -7.86 7.61 -19.10
N LEU A 170 -6.96 6.79 -19.66
CA LEU A 170 -5.74 7.26 -20.32
C LEU A 170 -6.00 8.01 -21.63
N GLU A 171 -7.21 7.92 -22.20
CA GLU A 171 -7.62 8.71 -23.37
C GLU A 171 -8.01 10.15 -23.01
N VAL A 172 -8.34 10.39 -21.74
CA VAL A 172 -8.88 11.67 -21.26
C VAL A 172 -8.00 12.35 -20.21
N ALA A 173 -6.97 11.67 -19.70
CA ALA A 173 -6.00 12.22 -18.77
C ALA A 173 -4.60 11.63 -19.00
N SER A 174 -3.56 12.46 -18.83
CA SER A 174 -2.18 12.00 -18.89
C SER A 174 -1.81 11.19 -17.63
N LEU A 175 -0.89 10.24 -17.79
CA LEU A 175 -0.37 9.45 -16.65
C LEU A 175 0.28 10.33 -15.58
N GLU A 176 0.97 11.40 -15.97
CA GLU A 176 1.57 12.35 -15.04
C GLU A 176 0.51 13.03 -14.16
N ALA A 177 -0.58 13.51 -14.76
CA ALA A 177 -1.67 14.13 -14.02
C ALA A 177 -2.36 13.15 -13.06
N LEU A 178 -2.55 11.89 -13.50
CA LEU A 178 -3.12 10.83 -12.66
C LEU A 178 -2.21 10.48 -11.48
N ARG A 179 -0.90 10.39 -11.69
CA ARG A 179 0.08 10.17 -10.62
C ARG A 179 0.13 11.33 -9.63
N ALA A 180 0.07 12.57 -10.11
CA ALA A 180 -0.02 13.75 -9.26
C ALA A 180 -1.29 13.73 -8.39
N ALA A 181 -2.45 13.44 -9.00
CA ALA A 181 -3.72 13.33 -8.28
C ALA A 181 -3.70 12.22 -7.20
N TYR A 182 -3.10 11.07 -7.49
CA TYR A 182 -2.92 10.01 -6.49
C TYR A 182 -1.99 10.44 -5.35
N ALA A 183 -0.87 11.10 -5.67
CA ALA A 183 0.07 11.61 -4.66
C ALA A 183 -0.57 12.66 -3.73
N GLU A 184 -1.48 13.48 -4.28
CA GLU A 184 -2.30 14.43 -3.54
C GLU A 184 -3.49 13.78 -2.80
N ARG A 185 -3.64 12.45 -2.89
CA ARG A 185 -4.75 11.70 -2.27
C ARG A 185 -6.12 12.22 -2.73
N ARG A 186 -6.25 12.55 -4.02
CA ARG A 186 -7.51 12.98 -4.62
C ARG A 186 -8.43 11.78 -4.88
N HIS A 187 -9.68 11.89 -4.44
CA HIS A 187 -10.68 10.84 -4.58
C HIS A 187 -10.82 10.39 -6.05
N PRO A 188 -10.72 9.08 -6.38
CA PRO A 188 -10.71 8.61 -7.78
C PRO A 188 -11.95 9.05 -8.57
N MET A 189 -13.11 9.09 -7.92
CA MET A 189 -14.37 9.51 -8.55
C MET A 189 -14.37 10.99 -8.97
N ILE A 190 -13.78 11.87 -8.16
CA ILE A 190 -13.64 13.30 -8.48
C ILE A 190 -12.63 13.47 -9.62
N THR A 191 -11.50 12.76 -9.54
CA THR A 191 -10.48 12.78 -10.60
C THR A 191 -11.05 12.32 -11.95
N ALA A 192 -11.88 11.28 -11.96
CA ALA A 192 -12.56 10.81 -13.17
C ALA A 192 -13.48 11.88 -13.79
N GLN A 193 -14.24 12.60 -12.97
CA GLN A 193 -15.12 13.68 -13.43
C GLN A 193 -14.32 14.86 -14.00
N ASP A 194 -13.26 15.26 -13.31
CA ASP A 194 -12.41 16.38 -13.76
C ASP A 194 -11.67 16.04 -15.05
N ALA A 195 -11.17 14.81 -15.20
CA ALA A 195 -10.58 14.33 -16.45
C ALA A 195 -11.56 14.44 -17.64
N LEU A 196 -12.81 14.01 -17.45
CA LEU A 196 -13.84 14.09 -18.49
C LEU A 196 -14.27 15.52 -18.85
N ARG A 197 -14.17 16.46 -17.89
CA ARG A 197 -14.44 17.89 -18.14
C ARG A 197 -13.29 18.59 -18.85
N ALA A 198 -12.05 18.22 -18.53
CA ALA A 198 -10.85 18.78 -19.16
C ALA A 198 -10.58 18.22 -20.56
N SER A 199 -11.08 17.00 -20.85
CA SER A 199 -11.03 16.40 -22.17
C SER A 199 -11.82 17.25 -23.19
N PRO A 200 -11.22 17.59 -24.35
CA PRO A 200 -11.94 18.28 -25.40
C PRO A 200 -13.23 17.52 -25.74
N GLN A 201 -14.37 18.22 -25.74
CA GLN A 201 -15.58 17.66 -26.32
C GLN A 201 -15.26 17.41 -27.80
N GLU A 202 -15.27 16.15 -28.24
CA GLU A 202 -15.46 15.89 -29.67
C GLU A 202 -16.79 16.53 -30.03
N ILE A 203 -16.71 17.66 -30.75
CA ILE A 203 -17.85 18.31 -31.38
C ILE A 203 -18.40 17.26 -32.34
N ALA A 204 -19.57 16.72 -31.99
CA ALA A 204 -20.33 15.86 -32.87
C ALA A 204 -20.51 16.56 -34.22
N ALA A 205 -20.02 15.92 -35.29
CA ALA A 205 -20.40 16.21 -36.66
C ALA A 205 -21.60 15.31 -37.04
#